data_AF-A0A645CYG3-F1
#
_entry.id   AF-A0A645CYG3-F1
#
_cell.length_a   1.000
_cell.length_b   1.000
_cell.length_c   1.000
_cell.angle_alpha   90.00
_cell.angle_beta   90.00
_cell.angle_gamma   90.00
#
_symmetry.space_group_name_H-M   'P 1'
#
loop_
_entity.id
_entity.type
_entity.pdbx_description
1 polymer ?
#
loop_
_entity_poly.entity_id
_entity_poly.type
_entity_poly.pdbx_seq_one_letter_code
_entity_poly.pdbx_strand_id
1 'polypeptide(L)'
;MARPMTLVFAKEKSEKGIKEALFDGRTLVIFFNILAGKEDLLKKFVAKCIDVKVIDKKKGVIEAANNSDIEFTIKYGDNLVILAPDKVTRLTLQQKKEVLFSNCYTGEEENLVMPLW
;
A
#
# COMPACT_ATOMS: atom_id res chain seq x y z
N MET A 1 16.15 9.90 7.46
CA MET A 1 15.34 8.77 7.98
C MET A 1 13.99 9.32 8.42
N ALA A 2 12.89 8.73 7.94
CA ALA A 2 11.55 9.19 8.31
C ALA A 2 11.24 8.84 9.77
N ARG A 3 10.56 9.75 10.47
CA ARG A 3 10.15 9.53 11.87
C ARG A 3 9.08 8.44 11.91
N PRO A 4 9.19 7.44 12.81
CA PRO A 4 8.10 6.52 13.07
C PRO A 4 6.81 7.28 13.41
N MET A 5 5.70 6.85 12.82
CA MET A 5 4.41 7.52 12.99
C MET A 5 3.25 6.53 12.90
N THR A 6 2.12 6.93 13.47
CA THR A 6 0.86 6.19 13.39
C THR A 6 -0.12 7.00 12.55
N LEU A 7 -0.57 6.41 11.44
CA LEU A 7 -1.72 6.92 10.70
C LEU A 7 -2.98 6.55 11.46
N VAL A 8 -3.74 7.56 11.89
CA VAL A 8 -5.01 7.39 12.59
C VAL A 8 -6.14 7.82 11.66
N PHE A 9 -7.00 6.88 11.27
CA PHE A 9 -8.06 7.13 10.29
C PHE A 9 -9.33 7.63 10.98
N ALA A 10 -9.26 8.82 11.61
CA ALA A 10 -10.38 9.42 12.33
C ALA A 10 -11.48 9.96 11.40
N LYS A 11 -12.73 9.98 11.89
CA LYS A 11 -13.88 10.56 11.17
C LYS A 11 -13.81 12.10 11.11
N GLU A 12 -13.13 12.70 12.08
CA GLU A 12 -12.93 14.14 12.20
C GLU A 12 -11.60 14.43 12.93
N LYS A 13 -11.02 15.60 12.66
CA LYS A 13 -9.78 16.06 13.30
C LYS A 13 -10.06 16.68 14.68
N SER A 14 -10.54 15.86 15.61
CA SER A 14 -10.81 16.23 16.99
C SER A 14 -10.19 15.23 17.97
N GLU A 15 -9.98 15.63 19.22
CA GLU A 15 -9.50 14.71 20.26
C GLU A 15 -10.42 13.48 20.39
N LYS A 16 -11.74 13.71 20.38
CA LYS A 16 -12.75 12.64 20.44
C LYS A 16 -12.68 11.70 19.24
N GLY A 17 -12.54 12.25 18.02
CA GLY A 17 -12.46 11.47 16.79
C GLY A 17 -11.19 10.63 16.70
N ILE A 18 -10.05 11.20 17.12
CA ILE A 18 -8.78 10.48 17.22
C ILE A 18 -8.88 9.37 18.26
N LYS A 19 -9.39 9.69 19.46
CA LYS A 19 -9.57 8.70 20.54
C LYS A 19 -10.42 7.52 20.07
N GLU A 20 -11.58 7.78 19.49
CA GLU A 20 -12.47 6.72 18.98
C GLU A 20 -11.81 5.85 17.91
N ALA A 21 -11.04 6.44 16.98
CA ALA A 21 -10.29 5.68 15.97
C ALA A 21 -9.20 4.78 16.56
N LEU A 22 -8.50 5.26 17.60
CA LEU A 22 -7.50 4.46 18.32
C LEU A 22 -8.13 3.24 18.99
N PHE A 23 -9.25 3.42 19.72
CA PHE A 23 -9.95 2.32 20.40
C PHE A 23 -10.57 1.31 19.43
N ASP A 24 -11.01 1.76 18.26
CA ASP A 24 -11.55 0.90 17.19
C ASP A 24 -10.42 0.19 16.39
N GLY A 25 -9.16 0.53 16.66
CA GLY A 25 -7.99 -0.01 15.97
C GLY A 25 -7.97 0.33 14.48
N ARG A 26 -8.45 1.53 14.11
CA ARG A 26 -8.35 2.09 12.76
C ARG A 26 -7.04 2.85 12.63
N THR A 27 -5.94 2.10 12.66
CA THR A 27 -4.59 2.64 12.58
C THR A 27 -3.70 1.82 11.65
N LEU A 28 -2.74 2.49 11.04
CA LEU A 28 -1.58 1.87 10.42
C LEU A 28 -0.32 2.48 11.05
N VAL A 29 0.76 1.70 11.17
CA VAL A 29 2.05 2.17 11.68
C VAL A 29 3.04 2.26 10.53
N ILE A 30 3.79 3.35 10.47
CA ILE A 30 4.87 3.56 9.50
C ILE A 30 6.19 3.70 10.27
N PHE A 31 7.16 2.83 9.95
CA PHE A 31 8.50 2.86 10.56
C PHE A 31 9.49 2.12 9.67
N PHE A 32 10.73 2.59 9.50
CA PHE A 32 11.77 1.89 8.70
C PHE A 32 11.31 1.35 7.32
N ASN A 33 10.58 2.15 6.54
CA ASN A 33 9.96 1.76 5.26
C ASN A 33 8.91 0.64 5.34
N ILE A 34 8.52 0.24 6.55
CA ILE A 34 7.44 -0.71 6.83
C ILE A 34 6.14 0.05 7.04
N LEU A 35 5.07 -0.46 6.45
CA LEU A 35 3.69 -0.09 6.72
C LEU A 35 2.96 -1.30 7.30
N ALA A 36 2.39 -1.20 8.50
CA ALA A 36 1.77 -2.35 9.18
C ALA A 36 0.39 -2.03 9.75
N GLY A 37 -0.53 -3.00 9.71
CA GLY A 37 -1.83 -2.93 10.38
C GLY A 37 -2.85 -3.93 9.83
N LYS A 38 -4.13 -3.76 10.20
CA LYS A 38 -5.21 -4.66 9.78
C LYS A 38 -5.29 -4.75 8.26
N GLU A 39 -5.35 -5.97 7.73
CA GLU A 39 -5.33 -6.24 6.28
C GLU A 39 -6.37 -5.44 5.49
N ASP A 40 -7.63 -5.41 5.95
CA ASP A 40 -8.69 -4.67 5.27
C ASP A 40 -8.42 -3.17 5.17
N LEU A 41 -7.78 -2.60 6.19
CA LEU A 41 -7.43 -1.18 6.22
C LEU A 41 -6.23 -0.92 5.32
N LEU A 42 -5.24 -1.80 5.37
CA LEU A 42 -4.02 -1.73 4.56
C LEU A 42 -4.34 -1.85 3.07
N LYS A 43 -5.19 -2.80 2.66
CA LYS A 43 -5.70 -2.95 1.29
C LYS A 43 -6.36 -1.66 0.79
N LYS A 44 -7.26 -1.08 1.59
CA LYS A 44 -7.95 0.16 1.23
C LYS A 44 -6.98 1.34 1.11
N PHE A 45 -5.99 1.41 1.99
CA PHE A 45 -4.98 2.46 1.97
C PHE A 45 -4.10 2.36 0.73
N VAL A 46 -3.51 1.18 0.47
CA VAL A 46 -2.68 0.92 -0.70
C VAL A 46 -3.43 1.21 -2.01
N ALA A 47 -4.69 0.76 -2.12
CA ALA A 47 -5.55 1.02 -3.28
C ALA A 47 -5.89 2.50 -3.48
N LYS A 48 -5.70 3.36 -2.46
CA LYS A 48 -5.83 4.82 -2.58
C LYS A 48 -4.50 5.51 -2.90
N CYS A 49 -3.37 4.86 -2.65
CA CYS A 49 -2.05 5.39 -2.96
C CYS A 49 -1.64 5.09 -4.41
N ILE A 50 -2.06 3.96 -4.97
CA ILE A 50 -1.60 3.49 -6.28
C ILE A 50 -2.75 3.51 -7.29
N ASP A 51 -2.60 4.32 -8.33
CA ASP A 51 -3.48 4.34 -9.50
C ASP A 51 -2.87 3.51 -10.63
N VAL A 52 -3.68 2.63 -11.25
CA VAL A 52 -3.21 1.78 -12.36
C VAL A 52 -3.86 2.18 -13.67
N LYS A 53 -3.02 2.46 -14.66
CA LYS A 53 -3.41 2.70 -16.05
C LYS A 53 -2.97 1.54 -16.93
N VAL A 54 -3.92 0.92 -17.63
CA VAL A 54 -3.63 -0.16 -18.57
C VAL A 54 -3.12 0.41 -19.89
N ILE A 55 -1.91 0.03 -20.31
CA ILE A 55 -1.29 0.45 -21.58
C ILE A 55 -1.56 -0.57 -22.68
N ASP A 56 -1.35 -1.85 -22.38
CA ASP A 56 -1.65 -2.96 -23.29
C ASP A 56 -2.22 -4.12 -22.50
N LYS A 57 -3.54 -4.29 -22.57
CA LYS A 57 -4.26 -5.35 -21.84
C LYS A 57 -3.86 -6.76 -22.28
N LYS A 58 -3.54 -6.96 -23.57
CA LYS A 58 -3.18 -8.29 -24.10
C LYS A 58 -1.81 -8.73 -23.61
N LYS A 59 -0.87 -7.78 -23.52
CA LYS A 59 0.49 -8.04 -23.02
C LYS A 59 0.61 -7.89 -21.50
N GLY A 60 -0.40 -7.36 -20.82
CA GLY A 60 -0.36 -7.07 -19.39
C GLY A 60 0.52 -5.88 -19.04
N VAL A 61 0.73 -4.94 -19.96
CA VAL A 61 1.55 -3.74 -19.70
C VAL A 61 0.70 -2.68 -19.01
N ILE A 62 1.14 -2.25 -17.84
CA ILE A 62 0.50 -1.22 -17.04
C ILE A 62 1.48 -0.12 -16.63
N GLU A 63 0.93 1.03 -16.28
CA GLU A 63 1.58 2.09 -15.52
C GLU A 63 0.94 2.13 -14.13
N ALA A 64 1.74 1.90 -13.09
CA ALA A 64 1.36 2.11 -11.70
C ALA A 64 1.89 3.46 -11.24
N ALA A 65 1.00 4.41 -10.97
CA ALA A 65 1.31 5.72 -10.42
C ALA A 65 1.14 5.68 -8.90
N ASN A 66 2.23 5.89 -8.16
CA ASN A 66 2.17 6.07 -6.71
C ASN A 66 2.01 7.57 -6.41
N ASN A 67 0.81 7.94 -5.97
CA ASN A 67 0.42 9.32 -5.66
C ASN A 67 0.50 9.62 -4.15
N SER A 68 1.39 8.92 -3.44
CA SER A 68 1.62 9.08 -2.01
C SER A 68 3.10 9.30 -1.71
N ASP A 69 3.38 9.81 -0.51
CA ASP A 69 4.74 9.96 0.03
C ASP A 69 5.34 8.63 0.53
N ILE A 70 4.63 7.50 0.38
CA ILE A 70 5.03 6.20 0.91
C ILE A 70 5.53 5.33 -0.24
N GLU A 71 6.73 4.78 -0.09
CA GLU A 71 7.25 3.78 -1.02
C GLU A 71 6.55 2.43 -0.81
N PHE A 72 6.21 1.76 -1.91
CA PHE A 72 5.73 0.37 -1.87
C PHE A 72 6.70 -0.52 -2.64
N THR A 73 7.09 -1.64 -2.03
CA THR A 73 7.88 -2.66 -2.72
C THR A 73 7.00 -3.86 -3.01
N ILE A 74 6.83 -4.19 -4.28
CA ILE A 74 6.01 -5.31 -4.73
C ILE A 74 6.89 -6.44 -5.28
N LYS A 75 6.48 -7.67 -5.04
CA LYS A 75 7.11 -8.89 -5.57
C LYS A 75 6.10 -9.71 -6.35
N TYR A 76 6.48 -10.14 -7.55
CA TYR A 76 5.69 -11.05 -8.39
C TYR A 76 6.59 -11.94 -9.26
N GLY A 77 6.47 -13.26 -9.10
CA GLY A 77 7.48 -14.19 -9.62
C GLY A 77 8.86 -13.84 -9.03
N ASP A 78 9.86 -13.74 -9.90
CA ASP A 78 11.22 -13.34 -9.53
C ASP A 78 11.46 -11.82 -9.57
N ASN A 79 10.44 -11.04 -9.95
CA ASN A 79 10.56 -9.58 -10.05
C ASN A 79 10.32 -8.93 -8.70
N LEU A 80 11.23 -8.03 -8.33
CA LEU A 80 11.07 -7.07 -7.24
C LEU A 80 10.99 -5.67 -7.84
N VAL A 81 9.90 -4.95 -7.59
CA VAL A 81 9.66 -3.62 -8.16
C VAL A 81 9.36 -2.63 -7.04
N ILE A 82 10.05 -1.49 -7.09
CA ILE A 82 9.81 -0.36 -6.20
C ILE A 82 8.84 0.60 -6.89
N LEU A 83 7.75 0.89 -6.22
CA LEU A 83 6.82 1.96 -6.56
C LEU A 83 7.19 3.17 -5.69
N ALA A 84 8.15 3.96 -6.18
CA ALA A 84 8.66 5.12 -5.46
C ALA A 84 7.58 6.21 -5.32
N PRO A 85 7.64 7.03 -4.26
CA PRO A 85 6.74 8.18 -4.07
C PRO A 85 6.71 9.12 -5.29
N ASP A 86 5.53 9.61 -5.65
CA ASP A 86 5.30 10.55 -6.77
C ASP A 86 5.91 10.10 -8.11
N LYS A 87 5.93 8.78 -8.36
CA LYS A 87 6.44 8.19 -9.61
C LYS A 87 5.43 7.29 -10.28
N VAL A 88 5.55 7.25 -11.61
CA VAL A 88 4.89 6.26 -12.46
C VAL A 88 5.91 5.18 -12.84
N THR A 89 5.61 3.95 -12.49
CA THR A 89 6.42 2.78 -12.85
C THR A 89 5.66 1.95 -13.89
N ARG A 90 6.28 1.73 -15.05
CA ARG A 90 5.74 0.82 -16.07
C ARG A 90 6.21 -0.60 -15.79
N LEU A 91 5.28 -1.54 -15.72
CA LEU A 91 5.60 -2.96 -15.51
C LEU A 91 4.65 -3.88 -16.28
N THR A 92 5.03 -5.15 -16.39
CA THR A 92 4.22 -6.19 -17.02
C THR A 92 3.63 -7.09 -15.94
N LEU A 93 2.33 -6.99 -15.70
CA LEU A 93 1.60 -7.75 -14.68
C LEU A 93 0.23 -8.12 -15.24
N GLN A 94 -0.13 -9.40 -15.20
CA GLN A 94 -1.45 -9.85 -15.68
C GLN A 94 -2.58 -9.31 -14.79
N GLN A 95 -3.75 -9.06 -15.38
CA GLN A 95 -4.94 -8.65 -14.64
C GLN A 95 -5.29 -9.66 -13.55
N LYS A 96 -5.69 -9.16 -12.37
CA LYS A 96 -6.00 -9.91 -11.16
C LYS A 96 -4.85 -10.77 -10.61
N LYS A 97 -3.65 -10.65 -11.17
CA LYS A 97 -2.48 -11.32 -10.62
C LYS A 97 -2.13 -10.67 -9.29
N GLU A 98 -2.18 -11.48 -8.24
CA GLU A 98 -1.75 -11.03 -6.92
C GLU A 98 -0.26 -10.75 -6.89
N VAL A 99 0.09 -9.67 -6.18
CA VAL A 99 1.47 -9.30 -5.87
C VAL A 99 1.62 -9.24 -4.36
N LEU A 100 2.82 -9.59 -3.89
CA LEU A 100 3.18 -9.47 -2.48
C LEU A 100 3.79 -8.09 -2.24
N PHE A 101 3.24 -7.32 -1.31
CA PHE A 101 3.82 -6.05 -0.87
C PHE A 101 4.81 -6.31 0.25
N SER A 102 6.10 -6.41 -0.07
CA SER A 102 7.13 -6.91 0.86
C SER A 102 7.41 -5.98 2.03
N ASN A 103 7.00 -4.72 1.94
CA ASN A 103 7.12 -3.75 3.01
C ASN A 103 5.78 -3.42 3.69
N CYS A 104 4.71 -4.15 3.34
CA CYS A 104 3.39 -4.00 3.95
C CYS A 104 3.05 -5.26 4.76
N TYR A 105 2.81 -5.12 6.06
CA TYR A 105 2.62 -6.24 6.98
C TYR A 105 1.20 -6.28 7.56
N THR A 106 0.59 -7.46 7.51
CA THR A 106 -0.73 -7.77 8.07
C THR A 106 -0.66 -8.58 9.36
N GLY A 107 0.51 -9.17 9.63
CA GLY A 107 0.86 -9.94 10.83
C GLY A 107 2.38 -9.95 11.03
N GLU A 108 2.88 -10.73 11.99
CA GLU A 108 4.31 -10.77 12.34
C GLU A 108 5.19 -11.26 11.18
N GLU A 109 4.73 -12.29 10.47
CA GLU A 109 5.43 -12.88 9.31
C GLU A 109 4.57 -12.85 8.04
N GLU A 110 3.50 -12.05 8.05
CA GLU A 110 2.53 -11.99 6.96
C GLU A 110 2.61 -10.65 6.25
N ASN A 111 2.87 -10.70 4.94
CA ASN A 111 2.80 -9.54 4.07
C ASN A 111 1.44 -9.43 3.39
N LEU A 112 1.06 -8.20 3.07
CA LEU A 112 -0.10 -7.94 2.25
C LEU A 112 0.05 -8.58 0.86
N VAL A 113 -0.96 -9.34 0.46
CA VAL A 113 -1.10 -9.88 -0.90
C VAL A 113 -2.40 -9.36 -1.49
N MET A 114 -2.32 -8.71 -2.66
CA MET A 114 -3.48 -8.23 -3.39
C MET A 114 -3.15 -7.97 -4.87
N PRO A 115 -4.14 -7.96 -5.79
CA PRO A 115 -3.91 -7.52 -7.16
C PRO A 115 -3.74 -5.99 -7.22
N LEU A 116 -3.00 -5.52 -8.23
CA LEU A 116 -2.94 -4.09 -8.56
C LEU A 116 -4.10 -3.63 -9.45
N TRP A 117 -4.65 -4.52 -10.31
CA TRP A 117 -5.68 -4.21 -11.30
C TRP A 117 -6.37 -5.46 -11.87
#